data_AF-A0A520IEW1-F1
#
_entry.id   AF-A0A520IEW1-F1
#
_cell.length_a   1.000
_cell.length_b   1.000
_cell.length_c   1.000
_cell.angle_alpha   90.00
_cell.angle_beta   90.00
_cell.angle_gamma   90.00
#
_symmetry.space_group_name_H-M   'P 1'
#
loop_
_entity.id
_entity.type
_entity.pdbx_description
1 polymer ?
#
loop_
_entity_poly.entity_id
_entity_poly.type
_entity_poly.pdbx_seq_one_letter_code
_entity_poly.pdbx_strand_id
1 'polypeptide(L)'
;MASSQPGFKTIKEHSIELAPALWEMGFRPFYLLASLFAALSIPLWVARYAGYLPAPYLPGALWHGYEMLFGYTTAVIAGFLLTAVRTWSGQLTPTRLPLAGLALLWLLGRIVVLMPYPLAAIIINVSFPLAVAIAIAVPLIKAANRRNYFAVVLLILMASASLMFQLTTIGVVAWPGYFSLQVGLDLVLLIMVVIAGRVIPMFTNNAISGTKATRNSYVEKTALAGVIFLLVADILQPPPQVITLIAGATAAAHTVRLFLWQPWRTIQTPLVWILHAAYAWVIAYLVLRGLASNGLAAPSVAIHALTVGAIGSVTIGMMARTSLGHTGHRRR
;
A
#
# COMPACT_ATOMS: atom_id res chain seq x y z
N MET A 1 5.84 -59.15 34.30
CA MET A 1 5.72 -57.70 34.58
C MET A 1 5.67 -56.97 33.25
N ALA A 2 4.49 -56.48 32.88
CA ALA A 2 4.23 -55.79 31.63
C ALA A 2 4.68 -54.32 31.73
N SER A 3 5.57 -53.87 30.83
CA SER A 3 5.94 -52.47 30.70
C SER A 3 5.10 -51.81 29.61
N SER A 4 4.32 -50.82 30.01
CA SER A 4 3.40 -50.01 29.22
C SER A 4 4.11 -49.18 28.15
N GLN A 5 3.67 -49.35 26.90
CA GLN A 5 3.94 -48.42 25.79
C GLN A 5 3.05 -47.17 25.95
N PRO A 6 3.58 -45.94 25.83
CA PRO A 6 2.76 -44.74 25.86
C PRO A 6 1.94 -44.62 24.58
N GLY A 7 0.62 -44.45 24.74
CA GLY A 7 -0.38 -44.43 23.68
C GLY A 7 -0.13 -43.38 22.60
N PHE A 8 -0.19 -43.83 21.35
CA PHE A 8 -0.27 -43.01 20.16
C PHE A 8 -1.57 -42.18 20.23
N LYS A 9 -1.47 -40.88 20.53
CA LYS A 9 -2.60 -39.96 20.39
C LYS A 9 -2.94 -39.88 18.90
N THR A 10 -4.06 -40.48 18.54
CA THR A 10 -4.75 -40.26 17.26
C THR A 10 -4.87 -38.75 17.03
N ILE A 11 -4.17 -38.26 16.02
CA ILE A 11 -4.39 -36.92 15.49
C ILE A 11 -5.84 -36.91 15.03
N LYS A 12 -6.69 -36.15 15.72
CA LYS A 12 -8.05 -35.86 15.24
C LYS A 12 -7.90 -35.32 13.83
N GLU A 13 -8.35 -36.09 12.84
CA GLU A 13 -8.65 -35.62 11.50
C GLU A 13 -9.57 -34.42 11.67
N HIS A 14 -9.01 -33.22 11.57
CA HIS A 14 -9.81 -32.05 11.33
C HIS A 14 -10.41 -32.27 9.96
N SER A 15 -11.74 -32.44 9.94
CA SER A 15 -12.53 -32.31 8.74
C SER A 15 -11.99 -31.12 7.95
N ILE A 16 -11.48 -31.40 6.74
CA ILE A 16 -11.11 -30.36 5.79
C ILE A 16 -12.44 -29.77 5.34
N GLU A 17 -13.00 -28.88 6.16
CA GLU A 17 -13.95 -27.90 5.67
C GLU A 17 -13.21 -27.15 4.56
N LEU A 18 -13.61 -27.41 3.32
CA LEU A 18 -13.30 -26.61 2.14
C LEU A 18 -13.93 -25.22 2.31
N ALA A 19 -13.55 -24.49 3.35
CA ALA A 19 -13.64 -23.04 3.30
C ALA A 19 -12.88 -22.65 2.03
N PRO A 20 -13.49 -21.87 1.11
CA PRO A 20 -12.83 -21.49 -0.12
C PRO A 20 -11.46 -20.93 0.23
N ALA A 21 -10.40 -21.52 -0.33
CA ALA A 21 -9.01 -21.16 -0.06
C ALA A 21 -8.78 -19.63 -0.10
N LEU A 22 -9.62 -18.93 -0.87
CA LEU A 22 -9.74 -17.48 -0.90
C LEU A 22 -9.77 -16.81 0.48
N TRP A 23 -10.46 -17.36 1.48
CA TRP A 23 -10.67 -16.69 2.77
C TRP A 23 -9.64 -17.02 3.86
N GLU A 24 -8.57 -17.74 3.53
CA GLU A 24 -7.57 -18.20 4.52
C GLU A 24 -6.41 -17.21 4.78
N MET A 25 -6.15 -16.30 3.84
CA MET A 25 -5.10 -15.28 3.97
C MET A 25 -5.49 -13.99 3.27
N GLY A 26 -5.20 -12.86 3.92
CA GLY A 26 -5.63 -11.54 3.45
C GLY A 26 -5.19 -11.18 2.03
N PHE A 27 -4.01 -11.63 1.58
CA PHE A 27 -3.58 -11.32 0.21
C PHE A 27 -4.50 -11.92 -0.86
N ARG A 28 -5.13 -13.07 -0.60
CA ARG A 28 -5.91 -13.79 -1.61
C ARG A 28 -7.12 -13.01 -2.12
N PRO A 29 -8.06 -12.55 -1.27
CA PRO A 29 -9.20 -11.79 -1.75
C PRO A 29 -8.79 -10.39 -2.16
N PHE A 30 -7.92 -9.71 -1.40
CA PHE A 30 -7.60 -8.32 -1.67
C PHE A 30 -6.74 -8.11 -2.90
N TYR A 31 -5.80 -9.01 -3.21
CA TYR A 31 -5.03 -8.89 -4.45
C TYR A 31 -5.88 -9.21 -5.67
N LEU A 32 -6.78 -10.19 -5.58
CA LEU A 32 -7.75 -10.48 -6.62
C LEU A 32 -8.67 -9.28 -6.87
N LEU A 33 -9.28 -8.74 -5.81
CA LEU A 33 -10.16 -7.58 -5.88
C LEU A 33 -9.44 -6.34 -6.42
N ALA A 34 -8.23 -6.04 -5.94
CA ALA A 34 -7.44 -4.92 -6.44
C ALA A 34 -7.10 -5.07 -7.93
N SER A 35 -6.76 -6.27 -8.38
CA SER A 35 -6.44 -6.54 -9.79
C SER A 35 -7.66 -6.41 -10.69
N LEU A 36 -8.79 -7.03 -10.31
CA LEU A 36 -10.06 -6.89 -11.04
C LEU A 36 -10.51 -5.44 -11.08
N PHE A 37 -10.37 -4.72 -9.97
CA PHE A 37 -10.77 -3.33 -9.90
C PHE A 37 -9.88 -2.42 -10.74
N ALA A 38 -8.56 -2.62 -10.77
CA ALA A 38 -7.70 -1.87 -11.68
C ALA A 38 -8.09 -2.13 -13.15
N ALA A 39 -8.37 -3.39 -13.50
CA ALA A 39 -8.78 -3.78 -14.86
C ALA A 39 -10.13 -3.18 -15.29
N LEU A 40 -11.05 -2.94 -14.34
CA LEU A 40 -12.38 -2.37 -14.61
C LEU A 40 -12.43 -0.85 -14.47
N SER A 41 -11.81 -0.31 -13.42
CA SER A 41 -11.89 1.11 -13.03
C SER A 41 -11.22 2.02 -14.05
N ILE A 42 -10.11 1.60 -14.67
CA ILE A 42 -9.45 2.40 -15.71
C ILE A 42 -10.34 2.55 -16.95
N PRO A 43 -10.86 1.47 -17.58
CA PRO A 43 -11.83 1.59 -18.68
C PRO A 43 -13.09 2.38 -18.31
N LEU A 44 -13.66 2.17 -17.12
CA LEU A 44 -14.82 2.92 -16.65
C LEU A 44 -14.52 4.42 -16.54
N TRP A 45 -13.36 4.78 -16.02
CA TRP A 45 -12.92 6.17 -15.97
C TRP A 45 -12.71 6.76 -17.36
N VAL A 46 -12.08 6.02 -18.29
CA VAL A 46 -11.90 6.47 -19.68
C VAL A 46 -13.24 6.69 -20.37
N ALA A 47 -14.19 5.76 -20.23
CA ALA A 47 -15.53 5.88 -20.79
C ALA A 47 -16.26 7.10 -20.22
N ARG A 48 -16.12 7.36 -18.92
CA ARG A 48 -16.67 8.56 -18.29
C ARG A 48 -16.00 9.84 -18.76
N TYR A 49 -14.68 9.86 -18.87
CA TYR A 49 -13.90 11.00 -19.34
C TYR A 49 -14.27 11.36 -20.78
N ALA A 50 -14.51 10.36 -21.62
CA ALA A 50 -14.99 10.52 -23.00
C ALA A 50 -16.49 10.85 -23.12
N GLY A 51 -17.23 10.92 -22.00
CA GLY A 51 -18.65 11.31 -21.99
C GLY A 51 -19.66 10.18 -22.23
N TYR A 52 -19.23 8.91 -22.30
CA TYR A 52 -20.12 7.77 -22.53
C TYR A 52 -20.94 7.33 -21.31
N LEU A 53 -20.56 7.76 -20.10
CA LEU A 53 -21.21 7.41 -18.84
C LEU A 53 -21.70 8.66 -18.09
N PRO A 54 -22.78 8.58 -17.29
CA PRO A 54 -23.26 9.70 -16.48
C PRO A 54 -22.25 10.12 -15.41
N ALA A 55 -22.40 11.33 -14.87
CA ALA A 55 -21.52 11.86 -13.83
C ALA A 55 -21.69 11.13 -12.49
N PRO A 56 -20.65 10.49 -11.94
CA PRO A 56 -20.65 10.18 -10.52
C PRO A 56 -20.60 11.48 -9.72
N TYR A 57 -20.92 11.41 -8.42
CA TYR A 57 -20.85 12.60 -7.55
C TYR A 57 -19.41 13.16 -7.44
N LEU A 58 -18.40 12.33 -7.73
CA LEU A 58 -17.01 12.74 -7.92
C LEU A 58 -16.74 13.07 -9.40
N PRO A 59 -16.33 14.29 -9.75
CA PRO A 59 -16.14 14.67 -11.15
C PRO A 59 -14.75 14.30 -11.70
N GLY A 60 -14.72 13.90 -12.97
CA GLY A 60 -13.52 13.88 -13.82
C GLY A 60 -12.32 13.12 -13.24
N ALA A 61 -11.16 13.77 -13.20
CA ALA A 61 -9.90 13.20 -12.72
C ALA A 61 -9.86 12.97 -11.19
N LEU A 62 -10.69 13.69 -10.41
CA LEU A 62 -10.76 13.53 -8.96
C LEU A 62 -11.32 12.17 -8.57
N TRP A 63 -12.33 11.68 -9.31
CA TRP A 63 -12.86 10.33 -9.13
C TRP A 63 -11.78 9.27 -9.37
N HIS A 64 -11.06 9.37 -10.49
CA HIS A 64 -9.94 8.46 -10.78
C HIS A 64 -8.87 8.48 -9.70
N GLY A 65 -8.40 9.67 -9.32
CA GLY A 65 -7.39 9.82 -8.28
C GLY A 65 -7.83 9.21 -6.95
N TYR A 66 -9.08 9.46 -6.55
CA TYR A 66 -9.65 8.90 -5.33
C TYR A 66 -9.76 7.37 -5.38
N GLU A 67 -10.29 6.83 -6.48
CA GLU A 67 -10.44 5.38 -6.65
C GLU A 67 -9.11 4.65 -6.71
N MET A 68 -8.09 5.21 -7.37
CA MET A 68 -6.75 4.60 -7.44
C MET A 68 -6.00 4.65 -6.10
N LEU A 69 -6.17 5.74 -5.36
CA LEU A 69 -5.47 5.95 -4.09
C LEU A 69 -6.20 5.28 -2.91
N PHE A 70 -7.46 5.64 -2.68
CA PHE A 70 -8.22 5.18 -1.51
C PHE A 70 -9.00 3.90 -1.76
N GLY A 71 -9.18 3.48 -3.02
CA GLY A 71 -9.77 2.19 -3.38
C GLY A 71 -8.77 1.10 -3.66
N TYR A 72 -8.06 1.24 -4.78
CA TYR A 72 -7.11 0.25 -5.28
C TYR A 72 -5.92 0.08 -4.33
N THR A 73 -5.23 1.17 -3.99
CA THR A 73 -3.99 1.09 -3.21
C THR A 73 -4.25 0.62 -1.77
N THR A 74 -5.36 1.04 -1.14
CA THR A 74 -5.76 0.54 0.20
C THR A 74 -6.10 -0.95 0.18
N ALA A 75 -6.69 -1.48 -0.89
CA ALA A 75 -6.89 -2.93 -1.03
C ALA A 75 -5.56 -3.68 -1.10
N VAL A 76 -4.59 -3.18 -1.88
CA VAL A 76 -3.24 -3.77 -1.94
C VAL A 76 -2.57 -3.73 -0.57
N ILE A 77 -2.64 -2.59 0.13
CA ILE A 77 -2.11 -2.44 1.49
C ILE A 77 -2.80 -3.42 2.45
N ALA A 78 -4.12 -3.57 2.39
CA ALA A 78 -4.87 -4.50 3.24
C ALA A 78 -4.43 -5.96 2.98
N GLY A 79 -4.33 -6.37 1.71
CA GLY A 79 -3.86 -7.70 1.34
C GLY A 79 -2.45 -8.00 1.85
N PHE A 80 -1.54 -7.02 1.74
CA PHE A 80 -0.19 -7.13 2.27
C PHE A 80 -0.19 -7.18 3.80
N LEU A 81 -0.80 -6.23 4.50
CA LEU A 81 -0.73 -6.10 5.96
C LEU A 81 -1.42 -7.26 6.68
N LEU A 82 -2.61 -7.67 6.22
CA LEU A 82 -3.31 -8.83 6.79
C LEU A 82 -2.52 -10.14 6.60
N THR A 83 -1.57 -10.19 5.66
CA THR A 83 -0.69 -11.35 5.50
C THR A 83 0.60 -11.20 6.29
N ALA A 84 1.25 -10.04 6.20
CA ALA A 84 2.54 -9.77 6.82
C ALA A 84 2.45 -9.71 8.35
N VAL A 85 1.36 -9.15 8.90
CA VAL A 85 1.17 -9.04 10.35
C VAL A 85 1.05 -10.41 11.00
N ARG A 86 0.47 -11.40 10.31
CA ARG A 86 0.46 -12.79 10.77
C ARG A 86 1.87 -13.31 11.00
N THR A 87 2.78 -13.07 10.05
CA THR A 87 4.20 -13.45 10.18
C THR A 87 4.93 -12.62 11.23
N TRP A 88 4.69 -11.31 11.31
CA TRP A 88 5.40 -10.43 12.24
C TRP A 88 4.99 -10.64 13.70
N SER A 89 3.72 -10.96 13.96
CA SER A 89 3.18 -11.12 15.31
C SER A 89 3.16 -12.57 15.78
N GLY A 90 3.24 -13.54 14.86
CA GLY A 90 2.96 -14.95 15.16
C GLY A 90 1.49 -15.20 15.54
N GLN A 91 0.61 -14.20 15.42
CA GLN A 91 -0.81 -14.27 15.74
C GLN A 91 -1.64 -14.39 14.47
N LEU A 92 -2.81 -15.00 14.57
CA LEU A 92 -3.75 -15.03 13.45
C LEU A 92 -4.34 -13.64 13.22
N THR A 93 -4.33 -13.22 11.96
CA THR A 93 -5.15 -12.13 11.42
C THR A 93 -6.53 -12.67 11.03
N PRO A 94 -7.54 -11.83 10.74
CA PRO A 94 -8.85 -12.29 10.29
C PRO A 94 -8.78 -13.30 9.12
N THR A 95 -9.52 -14.40 9.26
CA THR A 95 -9.73 -15.44 8.25
C THR A 95 -11.23 -15.74 8.12
N ARG A 96 -11.64 -16.47 7.07
CA ARG A 96 -13.02 -16.90 6.82
C ARG A 96 -14.00 -15.72 6.83
N LEU A 97 -15.09 -15.81 7.60
CA LEU A 97 -16.18 -14.82 7.65
C LEU A 97 -15.69 -13.39 7.99
N PRO A 98 -14.87 -13.15 9.03
CA PRO A 98 -14.26 -11.84 9.26
C PRO A 98 -13.52 -11.26 8.06
N LEU A 99 -12.76 -12.08 7.32
CA LEU A 99 -12.04 -11.62 6.14
C LEU A 99 -12.99 -11.32 4.97
N ALA A 100 -14.02 -12.15 4.79
CA ALA A 100 -15.07 -11.90 3.81
C ALA A 100 -15.84 -10.61 4.10
N GLY A 101 -16.09 -10.29 5.38
CA GLY A 101 -16.69 -9.03 5.81
C GLY A 101 -15.86 -7.80 5.42
N LEU A 102 -14.54 -7.86 5.59
CA LEU A 102 -13.64 -6.78 5.16
C LEU A 102 -13.63 -6.61 3.62
N ALA A 103 -13.66 -7.72 2.89
CA ALA A 103 -13.71 -7.70 1.43
C ALA A 103 -15.05 -7.14 0.90
N LEU A 104 -16.16 -7.52 1.53
CA LEU A 104 -17.49 -7.00 1.22
C LEU A 104 -17.58 -5.49 1.53
N LEU A 105 -17.06 -5.06 2.69
CA LEU A 105 -17.03 -3.64 3.06
C LEU A 105 -16.28 -2.81 2.01
N TRP A 106 -15.14 -3.31 1.53
CA TRP A 106 -14.40 -2.65 0.46
C TRP A 106 -15.19 -2.59 -0.85
N LEU A 107 -15.82 -3.70 -1.24
CA LEU A 107 -16.61 -3.79 -2.48
C LEU A 107 -17.81 -2.82 -2.45
N LEU A 108 -18.52 -2.75 -1.32
CA LEU A 108 -19.59 -1.78 -1.10
C LEU A 108 -19.10 -0.35 -1.28
N GLY A 109 -17.88 -0.04 -0.82
CA GLY A 109 -17.25 1.26 -0.99
C GLY A 109 -17.05 1.64 -2.46
N ARG A 110 -16.71 0.67 -3.32
CA ARG A 110 -16.56 0.90 -4.77
C ARG A 110 -17.91 1.10 -5.46
N ILE A 111 -18.92 0.33 -5.05
CA ILE A 111 -20.28 0.39 -5.62
C ILE A 111 -20.97 1.71 -5.25
N VAL A 112 -20.93 2.09 -3.97
CA VAL A 112 -21.63 3.29 -3.48
C VAL A 112 -21.05 4.58 -4.08
N VAL A 113 -19.77 4.57 -4.50
CA VAL A 113 -19.16 5.75 -5.14
C VAL A 113 -19.80 6.07 -6.50
N LEU A 114 -20.41 5.06 -7.14
CA LEU A 114 -21.14 5.21 -8.40
C LEU A 114 -22.57 5.72 -8.20
N MET A 115 -23.02 5.85 -6.96
CA MET A 115 -24.40 6.21 -6.60
C MET A 115 -24.47 7.64 -6.05
N PRO A 116 -25.63 8.32 -6.12
CA PRO A 116 -25.83 9.66 -5.59
C PRO A 116 -26.05 9.68 -4.06
N TYR A 117 -25.29 8.86 -3.30
CA TYR A 117 -25.42 8.73 -1.84
C TYR A 117 -24.11 9.12 -1.13
N PRO A 118 -23.76 10.42 -1.08
CA PRO A 118 -22.46 10.86 -0.57
C PRO A 118 -22.20 10.48 0.89
N LEU A 119 -23.20 10.55 1.77
CA LEU A 119 -23.04 10.18 3.19
C LEU A 119 -22.75 8.69 3.36
N ALA A 120 -23.45 7.84 2.60
CA ALA A 120 -23.18 6.40 2.59
C ALA A 120 -21.77 6.12 2.05
N ALA A 121 -21.36 6.81 0.99
CA ALA A 121 -20.01 6.70 0.45
C ALA A 121 -18.94 7.09 1.47
N ILE A 122 -19.14 8.18 2.21
CA ILE A 122 -18.24 8.61 3.28
C ILE A 122 -18.10 7.51 4.33
N ILE A 123 -19.21 7.07 4.91
CA ILE A 123 -19.23 6.09 6.00
C ILE A 123 -18.54 4.81 5.56
N ILE A 124 -18.91 4.26 4.42
CA ILE A 124 -18.40 2.96 3.95
C ILE A 124 -16.90 3.05 3.62
N ASN A 125 -16.47 4.08 2.87
CA ASN A 125 -15.08 4.19 2.43
C ASN A 125 -14.12 4.53 3.58
N VAL A 126 -14.56 5.29 4.59
CA VAL A 126 -13.76 5.56 5.79
C VAL A 126 -13.71 4.34 6.71
N SER A 127 -14.80 3.57 6.78
CA SER A 127 -14.87 2.37 7.62
C SER A 127 -13.88 1.29 7.18
N PHE A 128 -13.62 1.13 5.88
CA PHE A 128 -12.71 0.10 5.39
C PHE A 128 -11.28 0.18 5.95
N PRO A 129 -10.51 1.27 5.76
CA PRO A 129 -9.15 1.38 6.29
C PRO A 129 -9.13 1.32 7.83
N LEU A 130 -10.16 1.84 8.52
CA LEU A 130 -10.29 1.71 9.98
C LEU A 130 -10.51 0.25 10.42
N ALA A 131 -11.36 -0.49 9.73
CA ALA A 131 -11.61 -1.90 10.01
C ALA A 131 -10.34 -2.74 9.80
N VAL A 132 -9.57 -2.46 8.74
CA VAL A 132 -8.26 -3.07 8.51
C VAL A 132 -7.27 -2.68 9.61
N ALA A 133 -7.25 -1.41 10.04
CA ALA A 133 -6.39 -0.93 11.12
C ALA A 133 -6.67 -1.69 12.43
N ILE A 134 -7.94 -1.85 12.80
CA ILE A 134 -8.37 -2.64 13.97
C ILE A 134 -7.95 -4.11 13.81
N ALA A 135 -8.23 -4.69 12.65
CA ALA A 135 -7.91 -6.08 12.34
C ALA A 135 -6.42 -6.42 12.51
N ILE A 136 -5.52 -5.50 12.19
CA ILE A 136 -4.08 -5.69 12.39
C ILE A 136 -3.60 -5.20 13.76
N ALA A 137 -4.27 -4.23 14.39
CA ALA A 137 -3.90 -3.74 15.72
C ALA A 137 -4.05 -4.83 16.77
N VAL A 138 -5.15 -5.59 16.75
CA VAL A 138 -5.42 -6.68 17.70
C VAL A 138 -4.26 -7.68 17.80
N PRO A 139 -3.79 -8.35 16.72
CA PRO A 139 -2.66 -9.27 16.79
C PRO A 139 -1.34 -8.59 17.13
N LEU A 140 -1.11 -7.35 16.68
CA LEU A 140 0.11 -6.60 17.01
C LEU A 140 0.19 -6.25 18.50
N ILE A 141 -0.93 -5.88 19.12
CA ILE A 141 -1.01 -5.61 20.56
C ILE A 141 -0.83 -6.89 21.37
N LYS A 142 -1.51 -7.98 20.99
CA LYS A 142 -1.35 -9.30 21.64
C LYS A 142 0.09 -9.79 21.62
N ALA A 143 0.81 -9.56 20.52
CA ALA A 143 2.22 -9.93 20.39
C ALA A 143 3.22 -8.87 20.90
N ALA A 144 2.74 -7.78 21.51
CA ALA A 144 3.55 -6.63 21.91
C ALA A 144 4.49 -6.09 20.80
N ASN A 145 4.10 -6.25 19.53
CA ASN A 145 4.95 -5.90 18.38
C ASN A 145 4.82 -4.40 18.03
N ARG A 146 5.36 -3.56 18.92
CA ARG A 146 5.32 -2.09 18.81
C ARG A 146 6.01 -1.55 17.55
N ARG A 147 6.99 -2.29 17.02
CA ARG A 147 7.75 -1.92 15.82
C ARG A 147 6.88 -1.79 14.56
N ASN A 148 5.69 -2.41 14.57
CA ASN A 148 4.77 -2.43 13.44
C ASN A 148 3.48 -1.62 13.67
N TYR A 149 3.38 -0.88 14.79
CA TYR A 149 2.23 0.00 15.04
C TYR A 149 2.12 1.15 14.03
N PHE A 150 3.21 1.52 13.36
CA PHE A 150 3.19 2.51 12.28
C PHE A 150 2.16 2.16 11.19
N ALA A 151 1.94 0.87 10.90
CA ALA A 151 0.96 0.44 9.90
C ALA A 151 -0.48 0.77 10.32
N VAL A 152 -0.80 0.61 11.62
CA VAL A 152 -2.10 0.99 12.19
C VAL A 152 -2.30 2.50 12.09
N VAL A 153 -1.28 3.27 12.52
CA VAL A 153 -1.32 4.74 12.47
C VAL A 153 -1.52 5.24 11.05
N LEU A 154 -0.77 4.72 10.08
CA LEU A 154 -0.89 5.16 8.69
C LEU A 154 -2.25 4.79 8.08
N LEU A 155 -2.86 3.66 8.43
CA LEU A 155 -4.22 3.34 7.99
C LEU A 155 -5.28 4.29 8.57
N ILE A 156 -5.14 4.68 9.84
CA ILE A 156 -6.00 5.69 10.46
C ILE A 156 -5.85 7.02 9.74
N LEU A 157 -4.61 7.46 9.48
CA LEU A 157 -4.35 8.69 8.74
C LEU A 157 -4.89 8.64 7.30
N MET A 158 -4.81 7.49 6.63
CA MET A 158 -5.44 7.31 5.31
C MET A 158 -6.96 7.40 5.38
N ALA A 159 -7.59 6.85 6.43
CA ALA A 159 -9.02 7.00 6.67
C ALA A 159 -9.40 8.48 6.88
N SER A 160 -8.61 9.21 7.66
CA SER A 160 -8.80 10.65 7.88
C SER A 160 -8.62 11.46 6.59
N ALA A 161 -7.62 11.15 5.76
CA ALA A 161 -7.42 11.82 4.48
C ALA A 161 -8.58 11.54 3.50
N SER A 162 -9.08 10.30 3.46
CA SER A 162 -10.27 9.92 2.69
C SER A 162 -11.53 10.65 3.18
N LEU A 163 -11.72 10.78 4.49
CA LEU A 163 -12.81 11.55 5.08
C LEU A 163 -12.73 13.02 4.67
N MET A 164 -11.57 13.66 4.84
CA MET A 164 -11.35 15.06 4.48
C MET A 164 -11.60 15.31 3.00
N PHE A 165 -11.13 14.42 2.11
CA PHE A 165 -11.40 14.50 0.68
C PHE A 165 -12.91 14.51 0.38
N GLN A 166 -13.65 13.55 0.94
CA GLN A 166 -15.07 13.44 0.66
C GLN A 166 -15.89 14.59 1.28
N LEU A 167 -15.55 15.03 2.50
CA LEU A 167 -16.17 16.22 3.12
C LEU A 167 -15.93 17.50 2.32
N THR A 168 -14.74 17.64 1.73
CA THR A 168 -14.41 18.76 0.84
C THR A 168 -15.24 18.68 -0.45
N THR A 169 -15.36 17.47 -1.02
CA THR A 169 -16.13 17.25 -2.26
C THR A 169 -17.61 17.65 -2.10
N ILE A 170 -18.21 17.36 -0.94
CA ILE A 170 -19.61 17.69 -0.68
C ILE A 170 -19.82 19.10 -0.11
N GLY A 171 -18.76 19.91 -0.02
CA GLY A 171 -18.82 21.31 0.43
C GLY A 171 -18.97 21.50 1.95
N VAL A 172 -18.80 20.45 2.76
CA VAL A 172 -18.86 20.56 4.24
C VAL A 172 -17.60 21.20 4.81
N VAL A 173 -16.45 20.97 4.18
CA VAL A 173 -15.16 21.57 4.58
C VAL A 173 -14.60 22.36 3.39
N ALA A 174 -14.21 23.61 3.64
CA ALA A 174 -13.46 24.39 2.67
C ALA A 174 -11.97 24.00 2.77
N TRP A 175 -11.52 23.17 1.84
CA TRP A 175 -10.13 22.71 1.76
C TRP A 175 -9.67 22.70 0.30
N PRO A 176 -8.38 22.95 -0.02
CA PRO A 176 -7.91 22.91 -1.40
C PRO A 176 -8.15 21.53 -2.03
N GLY A 177 -8.83 21.49 -3.19
CA GLY A 177 -9.46 20.28 -3.72
C GLY A 177 -8.54 19.07 -4.01
N TYR A 178 -7.25 19.29 -4.27
CA TYR A 178 -6.27 18.22 -4.53
C TYR A 178 -5.43 17.82 -3.31
N PHE A 179 -5.54 18.56 -2.21
CA PHE A 179 -4.66 18.40 -1.06
C PHE A 179 -4.85 17.05 -0.38
N SER A 180 -6.09 16.60 -0.18
CA SER A 180 -6.34 15.32 0.51
C SER A 180 -5.82 14.12 -0.28
N LEU A 181 -5.80 14.22 -1.62
CA LEU A 181 -5.14 13.23 -2.49
C LEU A 181 -3.63 13.27 -2.30
N GLN A 182 -3.04 14.48 -2.25
CA GLN A 182 -1.60 14.65 -2.04
C GLN A 182 -1.15 14.07 -0.69
N VAL A 183 -1.84 14.40 0.40
CA VAL A 183 -1.57 13.81 1.73
C VAL A 183 -1.71 12.29 1.68
N GLY A 184 -2.73 11.75 1.00
CA GLY A 184 -2.88 10.30 0.83
C GLY A 184 -1.70 9.68 0.07
N LEU A 185 -1.17 10.33 -0.96
CA LEU A 185 0.02 9.90 -1.70
C LEU A 185 1.26 9.88 -0.79
N ASP A 186 1.44 10.89 0.04
CA ASP A 186 2.58 10.96 0.98
C ASP A 186 2.49 9.90 2.08
N LEU A 187 1.28 9.60 2.57
CA LEU A 187 1.04 8.49 3.50
C LEU A 187 1.39 7.14 2.86
N VAL A 188 1.00 6.90 1.61
CA VAL A 188 1.38 5.69 0.88
C VAL A 188 2.89 5.65 0.66
N LEU A 189 3.52 6.77 0.30
CA LEU A 189 4.96 6.86 0.16
C LEU A 189 5.67 6.51 1.49
N LEU A 190 5.18 6.99 2.64
CA LEU A 190 5.70 6.61 3.95
C LEU A 190 5.61 5.10 4.18
N ILE A 191 4.47 4.46 3.86
CA ILE A 191 4.32 3.00 3.94
C ILE A 191 5.38 2.33 3.07
N MET A 192 5.50 2.74 1.80
CA MET A 192 6.44 2.16 0.84
C MET A 192 7.88 2.27 1.35
N VAL A 193 8.30 3.46 1.81
CA VAL A 193 9.68 3.74 2.23
C VAL A 193 10.06 2.97 3.50
N VAL A 194 9.14 2.81 4.44
CA VAL A 194 9.36 2.02 5.66
C VAL A 194 9.44 0.53 5.35
N ILE A 195 8.53 0.01 4.52
CA ILE A 195 8.48 -1.41 4.15
C ILE A 195 9.67 -1.78 3.26
N ALA A 196 9.93 -1.01 2.20
CA ALA A 196 11.03 -1.24 1.27
C ALA A 196 12.37 -1.32 1.98
N GLY A 197 12.61 -0.44 2.96
CA GLY A 197 13.82 -0.44 3.79
C GLY A 197 14.16 -1.75 4.47
N ARG A 198 13.13 -2.52 4.82
CA ARG A 198 13.29 -3.81 5.50
C ARG A 198 13.32 -4.95 4.48
N VAL A 199 12.46 -4.86 3.47
CA VAL A 199 12.12 -5.97 2.58
C VAL A 199 13.07 -6.09 1.40
N ILE A 200 13.44 -4.98 0.76
CA ILE A 200 14.31 -4.99 -0.43
C ILE A 200 15.72 -5.53 -0.11
N PRO A 201 16.46 -5.01 0.88
CA PRO A 201 17.80 -5.53 1.18
C PRO A 201 17.75 -6.98 1.67
N MET A 202 16.73 -7.36 2.47
CA MET A 202 16.53 -8.73 2.92
C MET A 202 16.32 -9.69 1.74
N PHE A 203 15.45 -9.33 0.80
CA PHE A 203 15.18 -10.15 -0.37
C PHE A 203 16.35 -10.21 -1.34
N THR A 204 17.16 -9.17 -1.42
CA THR A 204 18.39 -9.16 -2.21
C THR A 204 19.40 -10.15 -1.64
N ASN A 205 19.71 -10.02 -0.36
CA ASN A 205 20.67 -10.89 0.32
C ASN A 205 20.21 -12.36 0.38
N ASN A 206 18.90 -12.60 0.48
CA ASN A 206 18.35 -13.97 0.52
C ASN A 206 18.29 -14.65 -0.86
N ALA A 207 18.23 -13.89 -1.95
CA ALA A 207 18.05 -14.44 -3.29
C ALA A 207 19.36 -14.57 -4.07
N ILE A 208 20.35 -13.72 -3.79
CA ILE A 208 21.57 -13.61 -4.61
C ILE A 208 22.79 -13.73 -3.72
N SER A 209 23.47 -14.87 -3.82
CA SER A 209 24.70 -15.17 -3.08
C SER A 209 25.78 -14.11 -3.31
N GLY A 210 26.49 -13.72 -2.25
CA GLY A 210 27.59 -12.75 -2.32
C GLY A 210 27.15 -11.28 -2.42
N THR A 211 25.84 -10.98 -2.48
CA THR A 211 25.34 -9.62 -2.27
C THR A 211 25.54 -9.18 -0.82
N LYS A 212 25.78 -7.88 -0.65
CA LYS A 212 25.93 -7.23 0.65
C LYS A 212 25.03 -6.00 0.69
N ALA A 213 23.75 -6.18 0.39
CA ALA A 213 22.77 -5.10 0.50
C ALA A 213 22.72 -4.68 1.99
N THR A 214 23.13 -3.44 2.26
CA THR A 214 23.29 -2.94 3.63
C THR A 214 22.26 -1.86 3.97
N ARG A 215 22.12 -1.60 5.26
CA ARG A 215 21.26 -0.54 5.79
C ARG A 215 22.11 0.36 6.68
N ASN A 216 22.37 1.57 6.22
CA ASN A 216 23.06 2.58 7.01
C ASN A 216 22.03 3.35 7.85
N SER A 217 22.22 3.45 9.16
CA SER A 217 21.25 4.05 10.08
C SER A 217 20.98 5.53 9.81
N TYR A 218 22.00 6.30 9.39
CA TYR A 218 21.85 7.71 9.02
C TYR A 218 21.00 7.84 7.77
N VAL A 219 21.32 7.08 6.72
CA VAL A 219 20.58 7.08 5.45
C VAL A 219 19.13 6.65 5.64
N GLU A 220 18.86 5.64 6.46
CA GLU A 220 17.49 5.20 6.76
C GLU A 220 16.68 6.29 7.48
N LYS A 221 17.29 7.01 8.43
CA LYS A 221 16.65 8.11 9.16
C LYS A 221 16.42 9.33 8.27
N THR A 222 17.41 9.74 7.47
CA THR A 222 17.30 10.92 6.59
C THR A 222 16.30 10.70 5.48
N ALA A 223 16.28 9.52 4.86
CA ALA A 223 15.29 9.15 3.84
C ALA A 223 13.85 9.23 4.40
N LEU A 224 13.62 8.64 5.58
CA LEU A 224 12.30 8.68 6.22
C LEU A 224 11.91 10.11 6.66
N ALA A 225 12.85 10.85 7.27
CA ALA A 225 12.60 12.22 7.71
C ALA A 225 12.27 13.15 6.53
N GLY A 226 12.93 12.97 5.38
CA GLY A 226 12.65 13.74 4.17
C GLY A 226 11.21 13.58 3.68
N VAL A 227 10.67 12.35 3.67
CA VAL A 227 9.27 12.11 3.32
C VAL A 227 8.32 12.72 4.36
N ILE A 228 8.64 12.64 5.66
CA ILE A 228 7.84 13.27 6.71
C ILE A 228 7.85 14.80 6.53
N PHE A 229 9.00 15.40 6.22
CA PHE A 229 9.08 16.83 5.94
C PHE A 229 8.32 17.24 4.68
N LEU A 230 8.28 16.40 3.65
CA LEU A 230 7.41 16.63 2.48
C LEU A 230 5.93 16.61 2.88
N LEU A 231 5.50 15.63 3.67
CA LEU A 231 4.13 15.58 4.18
C LEU A 231 3.78 16.84 4.99
N VAL A 232 4.69 17.29 5.86
CA VAL A 232 4.49 18.52 6.65
C VAL A 232 4.50 19.76 5.74
N ALA A 233 5.39 19.85 4.76
CA ALA A 233 5.39 20.92 3.78
C ALA A 233 4.09 20.95 2.99
N ASP A 234 3.56 19.80 2.60
CA ASP A 234 2.27 19.71 1.91
C ASP A 234 1.12 20.16 2.81
N ILE A 235 1.24 20.03 4.14
CA ILE A 235 0.27 20.60 5.06
C ILE A 235 0.41 22.12 5.19
N LEU A 236 1.63 22.63 5.28
CA LEU A 236 1.93 24.04 5.53
C LEU A 236 1.91 24.92 4.27
N GLN A 237 1.94 24.31 3.08
CA GLN A 237 1.95 25.00 1.78
C GLN A 237 3.05 26.09 1.68
N PRO A 238 4.33 25.78 1.95
CA PRO A 238 5.41 26.76 1.84
C PRO A 238 5.70 27.11 0.37
N PRO A 239 6.52 28.14 0.10
CA PRO A 239 6.93 28.50 -1.25
C PRO A 239 7.52 27.31 -2.04
N PRO A 240 7.34 27.25 -3.36
CA PRO A 240 7.82 26.16 -4.21
C PRO A 240 9.28 25.76 -4.03
N GLN A 241 10.15 26.74 -3.75
CA GLN A 241 11.59 26.54 -3.58
C GLN A 241 11.89 25.66 -2.36
N VAL A 242 11.08 25.78 -1.30
CA VAL A 242 11.19 24.94 -0.10
C VAL A 242 10.82 23.50 -0.43
N ILE A 243 9.74 23.28 -1.17
CA ILE A 243 9.33 21.94 -1.62
C ILE A 243 10.44 21.30 -2.48
N THR A 244 11.04 22.07 -3.40
CA THR A 244 12.14 21.59 -4.25
C THR A 244 13.37 21.20 -3.45
N LEU A 245 13.76 22.02 -2.47
CA LEU A 245 14.90 21.72 -1.61
C LEU A 245 14.67 20.44 -0.81
N ILE A 246 13.51 20.30 -0.17
CA ILE A 246 13.16 19.10 0.60
C ILE A 246 13.11 17.88 -0.33
N ALA A 247 12.42 17.98 -1.47
CA ALA A 247 12.27 16.89 -2.42
C ALA A 247 13.62 16.44 -3.01
N GLY A 248 14.49 17.39 -3.37
CA GLY A 248 15.84 17.11 -3.88
C GLY A 248 16.75 16.46 -2.85
N ALA A 249 16.79 16.97 -1.62
CA ALA A 249 17.54 16.36 -0.52
C ALA A 249 17.03 14.95 -0.19
N THR A 250 15.71 14.76 -0.22
CA THR A 250 15.07 13.46 -0.03
C THR A 250 15.43 12.51 -1.17
N ALA A 251 15.37 12.96 -2.43
CA ALA A 251 15.77 12.16 -3.59
C ALA A 251 17.23 11.68 -3.50
N ALA A 252 18.14 12.55 -3.06
CA ALA A 252 19.54 12.21 -2.85
C ALA A 252 19.70 11.11 -1.77
N ALA A 253 19.04 11.27 -0.61
CA ALA A 253 19.06 10.26 0.45
C ALA A 253 18.50 8.90 -0.03
N HIS A 254 17.40 8.93 -0.79
CA HIS A 254 16.81 7.73 -1.38
C HIS A 254 17.69 7.08 -2.46
N THR A 255 18.47 7.87 -3.20
CA THR A 255 19.44 7.38 -4.19
C THR A 255 20.58 6.65 -3.51
N VAL A 256 21.18 7.24 -2.48
CA VAL A 256 22.21 6.59 -1.66
C VAL A 256 21.66 5.30 -1.05
N ARG A 257 20.43 5.35 -0.52
CA ARG A 257 19.74 4.20 0.06
C ARG A 257 19.58 3.06 -0.95
N LEU A 258 19.12 3.35 -2.16
CA LEU A 258 18.99 2.35 -3.22
C LEU A 258 20.35 1.79 -3.64
N PHE A 259 21.37 2.64 -3.76
CA PHE A 259 22.73 2.22 -4.11
C PHE A 259 23.30 1.21 -3.09
N LEU A 260 23.07 1.43 -1.79
CA LEU A 260 23.45 0.49 -0.73
C LEU A 260 22.77 -0.88 -0.84
N TRP A 261 21.69 -0.99 -1.60
CA TRP A 261 20.98 -2.24 -1.86
C TRP A 261 21.48 -2.99 -3.10
N GLN A 262 22.45 -2.44 -3.84
CA GLN A 262 23.11 -3.08 -5.00
C GLN A 262 22.16 -3.49 -6.14
N PRO A 263 21.30 -2.58 -6.67
CA PRO A 263 20.30 -2.90 -7.70
C PRO A 263 20.89 -3.52 -8.98
N TRP A 264 22.13 -3.18 -9.34
CA TRP A 264 22.80 -3.74 -10.53
C TRP A 264 23.02 -5.25 -10.43
N ARG A 265 23.08 -5.83 -9.22
CA ARG A 265 23.25 -7.27 -9.03
C ARG A 265 21.95 -8.05 -9.22
N THR A 266 20.80 -7.38 -9.32
CA THR A 266 19.50 -8.05 -9.32
C THR A 266 18.92 -8.27 -10.71
N ILE A 267 19.57 -7.78 -11.78
CA ILE A 267 19.05 -7.79 -13.16
C ILE A 267 18.65 -9.20 -13.62
N GLN A 268 19.40 -10.23 -13.20
CA GLN A 268 19.13 -11.63 -13.56
C GLN A 268 18.09 -12.31 -12.65
N THR A 269 17.53 -11.60 -11.66
CA THR A 269 16.57 -12.14 -10.70
C THR A 269 15.29 -11.29 -10.71
N PRO A 270 14.35 -11.54 -11.66
CA PRO A 270 13.21 -10.66 -11.92
C PRO A 270 12.36 -10.32 -10.69
N LEU A 271 12.10 -11.30 -9.82
CA LEU A 271 11.31 -11.12 -8.58
C LEU A 271 11.97 -10.17 -7.55
N VAL A 272 13.28 -9.94 -7.66
CA VAL A 272 14.03 -9.01 -6.80
C VAL A 272 14.25 -7.70 -7.55
N TRP A 273 14.55 -7.77 -8.85
CA TRP A 273 14.75 -6.59 -9.70
C TRP A 273 13.54 -5.66 -9.70
N ILE A 274 12.33 -6.20 -9.82
CA ILE A 274 11.10 -5.39 -9.86
C ILE A 274 10.93 -4.53 -8.62
N LEU A 275 11.42 -4.98 -7.46
CA LEU A 275 11.36 -4.21 -6.22
C LEU A 275 12.33 -3.02 -6.24
N HIS A 276 13.51 -3.18 -6.88
CA HIS A 276 14.46 -2.09 -7.06
C HIS A 276 13.98 -1.10 -8.10
N ALA A 277 13.39 -1.58 -9.20
CA ALA A 277 12.76 -0.73 -10.21
C ALA A 277 11.59 0.08 -9.60
N ALA A 278 10.74 -0.56 -8.80
CA ALA A 278 9.68 0.13 -8.07
C ALA A 278 10.23 1.21 -7.13
N TYR A 279 11.36 0.95 -6.46
CA TYR A 279 11.98 1.93 -5.58
C TYR A 279 12.72 3.04 -6.34
N ALA A 280 13.25 2.78 -7.53
CA ALA A 280 13.79 3.81 -8.40
C ALA A 280 12.72 4.81 -8.83
N TRP A 281 11.48 4.36 -9.03
CA TRP A 281 10.33 5.25 -9.27
C TRP A 281 10.01 6.17 -8.09
N VAL A 282 10.31 5.78 -6.84
CA VAL A 282 10.22 6.70 -5.69
C VAL A 282 11.20 7.87 -5.83
N ILE A 283 12.42 7.60 -6.28
CA ILE A 283 13.42 8.64 -6.54
C ILE A 283 12.95 9.53 -7.70
N ALA A 284 12.46 8.93 -8.80
CA ALA A 284 11.92 9.66 -9.94
C ALA A 284 10.75 10.57 -9.52
N TYR A 285 9.82 10.08 -8.69
CA TYR A 285 8.76 10.88 -8.10
C TYR A 285 9.31 12.09 -7.35
N LEU A 286 10.29 11.91 -6.46
CA LEU A 286 10.84 13.01 -5.66
C LEU A 286 11.50 14.08 -6.53
N VAL A 287 12.25 13.68 -7.55
CA VAL A 287 12.84 14.61 -8.53
C VAL A 287 11.75 15.36 -9.30
N LEU A 288 10.79 14.62 -9.88
CA LEU A 288 9.68 15.19 -10.63
C LEU A 288 8.80 16.10 -9.75
N ARG A 289 8.68 15.80 -8.46
CA ARG A 289 7.93 16.62 -7.50
C ARG A 289 8.59 17.97 -7.29
N GLY A 290 9.92 18.00 -7.13
CA GLY A 290 10.67 19.25 -7.02
C GLY A 290 10.69 20.07 -8.31
N LEU A 291 10.65 19.42 -9.48
CA LEU A 291 10.50 20.09 -10.77
C LEU A 291 9.09 20.66 -10.95
N ALA A 292 8.06 19.88 -10.60
CA ALA A 292 6.66 20.28 -10.74
C ALA A 292 6.29 21.45 -9.83
N SER A 293 6.89 21.56 -8.63
CA SER A 293 6.63 22.72 -7.75
C SER A 293 7.03 24.05 -8.40
N ASN A 294 8.05 24.07 -9.26
CA ASN A 294 8.48 25.27 -10.00
C ASN A 294 7.89 25.37 -11.41
N GLY A 295 6.91 24.53 -11.76
CA GLY A 295 6.31 24.52 -13.10
C GLY A 295 7.22 23.98 -14.21
N LEU A 296 8.34 23.34 -13.87
CA LEU A 296 9.26 22.73 -14.85
C LEU A 296 8.80 21.34 -15.33
N ALA A 297 7.79 20.77 -14.68
CA ALA A 297 7.13 19.54 -15.08
C ALA A 297 5.64 19.59 -14.72
N ALA A 298 4.79 18.88 -15.46
CA ALA A 298 3.39 18.77 -15.10
C ALA A 298 3.23 17.97 -13.77
N PRO A 299 2.44 18.45 -12.78
CA PRO A 299 2.23 17.74 -11.52
C PRO A 299 1.72 16.30 -11.71
N SER A 300 0.92 16.07 -12.75
CA SER A 300 0.42 14.74 -13.12
C SER A 300 1.55 13.75 -13.41
N VAL A 301 2.67 14.18 -14.01
CA VAL A 301 3.80 13.29 -14.33
C VAL A 301 4.48 12.80 -13.05
N ALA A 302 4.66 13.68 -12.06
CA ALA A 302 5.15 13.28 -10.75
C ALA A 302 4.18 12.29 -10.09
N ILE A 303 2.87 12.61 -10.07
CA ILE A 303 1.85 11.72 -9.48
C ILE A 303 1.90 10.33 -10.14
N HIS A 304 1.97 10.24 -11.47
CA HIS A 304 2.03 8.95 -12.18
C HIS A 304 3.35 8.20 -11.97
N ALA A 305 4.47 8.90 -11.77
CA ALA A 305 5.72 8.26 -11.36
C ALA A 305 5.57 7.54 -10.01
N LEU A 306 4.85 8.13 -9.05
CA LEU A 306 4.56 7.47 -7.78
C LEU A 306 3.48 6.38 -7.92
N THR A 307 2.37 6.66 -8.60
CA THR A 307 1.22 5.74 -8.64
C THR A 307 1.40 4.60 -9.63
N VAL A 308 1.67 4.88 -10.90
CA VAL A 308 1.85 3.84 -11.92
C VAL A 308 3.24 3.24 -11.80
N GLY A 309 4.27 4.10 -11.67
CA GLY A 309 5.65 3.67 -11.57
C GLY A 309 5.93 2.89 -10.28
N ALA A 310 5.88 3.56 -9.13
CA ALA A 310 6.28 2.96 -7.86
C ALA A 310 5.22 2.00 -7.28
N ILE A 311 3.98 2.46 -7.07
CA ILE A 311 2.90 1.64 -6.49
C ILE A 311 2.55 0.49 -7.44
N GLY A 312 2.42 0.74 -8.74
CA GLY A 312 2.16 -0.32 -9.73
C GLY A 312 3.24 -1.40 -9.74
N SER A 313 4.52 -1.01 -9.86
CA SER A 313 5.63 -1.97 -9.90
C SER A 313 5.78 -2.76 -8.60
N VAL A 314 5.67 -2.12 -7.43
CA VAL A 314 5.76 -2.83 -6.15
C VAL A 314 4.57 -3.78 -5.97
N THR A 315 3.38 -3.39 -6.44
CA THR A 315 2.19 -4.25 -6.38
C THR A 315 2.40 -5.51 -7.20
N ILE A 316 2.84 -5.39 -8.45
CA ILE A 316 3.14 -6.54 -9.32
C ILE A 316 4.16 -7.46 -8.64
N GLY A 317 5.28 -6.89 -8.17
CA GLY A 317 6.35 -7.65 -7.52
C GLY A 317 5.89 -8.38 -6.24
N MET A 318 5.12 -7.70 -5.39
CA MET A 318 4.62 -8.26 -4.14
C MET A 318 3.51 -9.29 -4.37
N MET A 319 2.57 -9.05 -5.28
CA MET A 319 1.53 -10.02 -5.63
C MET A 319 2.13 -11.32 -6.17
N ALA A 320 3.08 -11.24 -7.10
CA ALA A 320 3.77 -12.40 -7.64
C ALA A 320 4.51 -13.18 -6.54
N ARG A 321 5.27 -12.47 -5.71
CA ARG A 321 6.09 -13.09 -4.65
C ARG A 321 5.26 -13.73 -3.54
N THR A 322 4.24 -13.02 -3.03
CA THR A 322 3.35 -13.54 -1.99
C THR A 322 2.58 -14.75 -2.51
N SER A 323 2.10 -14.70 -3.76
CA SER A 323 1.40 -15.85 -4.36
C SER A 323 2.32 -17.07 -4.45
N LEU A 324 3.51 -16.95 -5.06
CA LEU A 324 4.47 -18.06 -5.16
C LEU A 324 4.90 -18.60 -3.79
N GLY A 325 5.12 -17.70 -2.81
CA GLY A 325 5.54 -18.08 -1.47
C GLY A 325 4.50 -18.85 -0.67
N HIS A 326 3.22 -18.74 -1.03
CA HIS A 326 2.09 -19.35 -0.30
C HIS A 326 1.28 -20.37 -1.11
N THR A 327 1.64 -20.61 -2.38
CA THR A 327 1.04 -21.66 -3.23
C THR A 327 1.99 -22.82 -3.53
N GLY A 328 3.14 -22.92 -2.84
CA GLY A 328 4.03 -24.08 -2.89
C GLY A 328 4.84 -24.25 -4.17
N HIS A 329 4.82 -23.29 -5.09
CA HIS A 329 5.64 -23.33 -6.30
C HIS A 329 7.10 -22.97 -5.97
N ARG A 330 8.06 -23.84 -6.34
CA ARG A 330 9.49 -23.62 -6.06
C ARG A 330 9.95 -22.26 -6.59
N ARG A 331 10.68 -21.52 -5.76
CA ARG A 331 11.44 -20.34 -6.17
C ARG A 331 12.49 -20.81 -7.19
N ARG A 332 12.25 -20.58 -8.47
CA ARG A 332 13.30 -20.58 -9.50
C ARG A 332 13.69 -19.14 -9.76
#